data_AF-A0A2Z6MQJ7-F1
#
_entry.id   AF-A0A2Z6MQJ7-F1
#
_cell.length_a   1.000
_cell.length_b   1.000
_cell.length_c   1.000
_cell.angle_alpha   90.00
_cell.angle_beta   90.00
_cell.angle_gamma   90.00
#
_symmetry.space_group_name_H-M   'P 1'
#
loop_
_entity.id
_entity.type
_entity.pdbx_description
1 polymer ?
#
loop_
_entity_poly.entity_id
_entity_poly.type
_entity_poly.pdbx_seq_one_letter_code
_entity_poly.pdbx_strand_id
1 'polypeptide(L)' 'MGWKIRRMLALDWEIKVCHSYREANACVDALANMGCEHCPGLRIYDQCPVSLRNLLLSDTMGITTPRVIVA' A
#
# COMPACT_ATOMS: atom_id res chain seq x y z
N MET A 1 -5.59 -19.41 -2.05
CA MET A 1 -5.78 -17.96 -1.80
C MET A 1 -6.76 -17.28 -2.78
N GLY A 2 -6.79 -17.64 -4.06
CA GLY A 2 -7.61 -16.91 -5.07
C GLY A 2 -9.15 -17.03 -4.98
N TRP A 3 -9.70 -18.07 -4.35
CA TRP A 3 -11.16 -18.27 -4.28
C TRP A 3 -11.87 -17.24 -3.39
N LYS A 4 -11.21 -16.76 -2.33
CA LYS A 4 -11.76 -15.73 -1.43
C LYS A 4 -11.90 -14.39 -2.15
N ILE A 5 -10.86 -14.00 -2.91
CA ILE A 5 -10.85 -12.76 -3.68
C ILE A 5 -11.94 -12.78 -4.74
N ARG A 6 -12.07 -13.89 -5.50
CA ARG A 6 -13.12 -14.05 -6.52
C ARG A 6 -14.53 -13.94 -5.93
N ARG A 7 -14.75 -14.46 -4.71
CA ARG A 7 -16.04 -14.32 -4.02
C ARG A 7 -16.35 -12.87 -3.64
N MET A 8 -15.35 -12.09 -3.23
CA MET A 8 -15.52 -10.68 -2.90
C MET A 8 -15.81 -9.83 -4.15
N LEU A 9 -15.23 -10.19 -5.30
CA LEU A 9 -15.51 -9.55 -6.59
C LEU A 9 -16.93 -9.83 -7.13
N ALA A 10 -17.59 -10.88 -6.62
CA ALA A 10 -18.95 -11.25 -7.03
C ALA A 10 -20.05 -10.58 -6.17
N LEU A 11 -19.66 -9.74 -5.22
CA LEU A 11 -20.60 -8.92 -4.43
C LEU A 11 -21.10 -7.74 -5.30
N ASP A 12 -22.22 -7.15 -4.88
CA ASP A 12 -22.84 -6.00 -5.56
C ASP A 12 -22.09 -4.69 -5.26
N TRP A 13 -20.80 -4.65 -5.61
CA TRP A 13 -19.92 -3.49 -5.46
C TRP A 13 -19.42 -3.05 -6.83
N GLU A 14 -19.33 -1.74 -7.05
CA GLU A 14 -18.66 -1.19 -8.22
C GLU A 14 -17.14 -1.18 -7.99
N ILE A 15 -16.43 -2.18 -8.53
CA ILE A 15 -14.98 -2.34 -8.34
C ILE A 15 -14.26 -2.22 -9.67
N LYS A 16 -13.22 -1.37 -9.71
CA LYS A 16 -12.24 -1.34 -10.80
C LYS A 16 -10.88 -1.81 -10.28
N VAL A 17 -10.38 -2.91 -10.84
CA VAL A 17 -9.02 -3.39 -10.54
C VAL A 17 -8.05 -2.75 -11.52
N CYS A 18 -7.17 -1.88 -11.02
CA CYS A 18 -6.12 -1.24 -11.81
C CYS A 18 -4.76 -1.79 -11.42
N HIS A 19 -3.87 -1.92 -12.40
CA HIS A 19 -2.46 -2.18 -12.15
C HIS A 19 -1.71 -0.84 -12.10
N SER A 20 -1.03 -0.58 -10.99
CA SER A 20 -0.09 0.52 -10.84
C SER A 20 1.32 -0.04 -10.74
N TYR A 21 2.28 0.68 -11.30
CA TYR A 21 3.70 0.38 -11.13
C TYR A 21 4.07 0.36 -9.66
N ARG A 22 5.01 -0.51 -9.29
CA ARG A 22 5.36 -0.76 -7.89
C ARG A 22 5.93 0.48 -7.21
N GLU A 23 6.61 1.34 -7.96
CA GLU A 23 7.17 2.62 -7.52
C GLU A 23 6.08 3.56 -7.00
N ALA A 24 4.91 3.56 -7.63
CA ALA A 24 3.75 4.35 -7.19
C ALA A 24 3.06 3.76 -5.94
N ASN A 25 3.48 2.57 -5.49
CA ASN A 25 2.90 1.87 -4.34
C ASN A 25 3.82 1.92 -3.11
N ALA A 26 4.87 2.76 -3.09
CA ALA A 26 5.85 2.78 -2.01
C ALA A 26 5.23 3.06 -0.62
N CYS A 27 4.25 3.97 -0.54
CA CYS A 27 3.49 4.23 0.70
C CYS A 27 2.70 2.99 1.16
N VAL A 28 2.06 2.30 0.23
CA VAL A 28 1.27 1.09 0.50
C VAL A 28 2.18 -0.05 0.98
N ASP A 29 3.32 -0.26 0.33
CA ASP A 29 4.34 -1.23 0.74
C ASP A 29 4.83 -0.94 2.16
N ALA A 30 5.14 0.32 2.48
CA ALA A 30 5.57 0.72 3.83
C ALA A 30 4.49 0.46 4.89
N LEU A 31 3.24 0.81 4.61
CA LEU A 31 2.10 0.55 5.51
C LEU A 31 1.86 -0.95 5.71
N ALA A 32 1.95 -1.76 4.66
CA ALA A 32 1.81 -3.21 4.74
C ALA A 32 2.91 -3.83 5.62
N ASN A 33 4.17 -3.40 5.45
CA ASN A 33 5.29 -3.86 6.27
C ASN A 33 5.12 -3.48 7.75
N MET A 34 4.70 -2.24 8.03
CA MET A 34 4.37 -1.84 9.40
C MET A 34 3.23 -2.68 9.98
N GLY A 35 2.24 -3.06 9.16
CA GLY A 35 1.14 -3.93 9.56
C GLY A 35 1.59 -5.35 9.95
N CYS A 36 2.60 -5.90 9.27
CA CYS A 36 3.15 -7.24 9.57
C CYS A 36 3.79 -7.33 10.96
N GLU A 37 4.35 -6.24 11.46
CA GLU A 37 4.97 -6.17 12.79
C GLU A 37 3.95 -6.02 13.93
N HIS A 38 2.69 -5.71 13.60
CA HIS A 38 1.65 -5.45 14.58
C HIS A 38 0.71 -6.65 14.76
N CYS A 39 0.12 -6.77 15.95
CA CYS A 39 -0.96 -7.71 16.20
C CYS A 39 -2.16 -7.41 15.27
N PRO A 40 -2.92 -8.45 14.87
CA PRO A 40 -4.14 -8.27 14.08
C PRO A 40 -5.08 -7.26 14.75
N GLY A 41 -5.58 -6.30 13.96
CA GLY A 41 -6.49 -5.26 14.44
C GLY A 41 -6.55 -4.07 13.50
N LEU A 42 -7.39 -3.09 13.84
CA LEU A 42 -7.42 -1.80 13.18
C LEU A 42 -6.54 -0.82 13.96
N ARG A 43 -5.61 -0.17 13.27
CA ARG A 43 -4.78 0.90 13.83
C ARG A 43 -5.01 2.17 13.05
N ILE A 44 -5.44 3.21 13.74
CA ILE A 44 -5.62 4.55 13.19
C ILE A 44 -4.45 5.41 13.69
N TYR A 45 -3.85 6.17 12.79
CA TYR A 45 -2.76 7.08 13.11
C TYR A 45 -3.28 8.52 13.03
N ASP A 46 -3.34 9.22 14.16
CA ASP A 46 -3.74 10.64 14.20
C ASP A 46 -2.71 11.56 13.53
N GLN A 47 -1.46 11.09 13.41
CA GLN A 47 -0.36 11.78 12.75
C GLN A 47 0.40 10.82 11.84
N CYS A 48 0.97 11.34 10.74
CA CYS A 48 1.75 10.53 9.82
C CYS A 48 2.97 9.91 10.55
N PRO A 49 3.12 8.57 10.52
CA PRO A 49 4.30 7.90 11.06
C PRO A 49 5.58 8.44 10.42
N VAL A 50 6.64 8.54 11.21
CA VAL A 50 7.94 9.05 10.74
C VAL A 50 8.50 8.21 9.59
N SER A 51 8.30 6.89 9.64
CA SER A 51 8.68 5.94 8.59
C SER A 51 7.98 6.19 7.25
N LEU A 52 6.78 6.77 7.26
CA LEU A 52 5.97 7.03 6.07
C LEU A 52 6.13 8.46 5.55
N ARG A 53 6.52 9.41 6.42
CA ARG A 53 6.53 10.85 6.13
C ARG A 53 7.25 11.22 4.83
N ASN A 54 8.46 10.69 4.63
CA ASN A 54 9.25 10.99 3.45
C ASN A 54 8.63 10.39 2.18
N LEU A 55 8.10 9.17 2.27
CA LEU A 55 7.42 8.50 1.16
C LEU A 55 6.16 9.26 0.74
N LEU A 56 5.37 9.69 1.72
CA LEU A 56 4.14 10.48 1.49
C LEU A 56 4.47 11.84 0.86
N LEU A 57 5.53 12.50 1.32
CA LEU A 57 5.97 13.77 0.73
C LEU A 57 6.43 13.58 -0.71
N SER A 58 7.24 12.55 -0.99
CA SER A 58 7.69 12.23 -2.35
C SER A 58 6.52 11.90 -3.29
N ASP A 59 5.55 11.12 -2.81
CA ASP A 59 4.33 10.78 -3.56
C ASP A 59 3.50 12.03 -3.89
N THR A 60 3.28 12.91 -2.89
CA THR A 60 2.57 14.19 -3.07
C THR A 60 3.29 15.12 -4.07
N MET A 61 4.62 15.07 -4.10
CA MET A 61 5.44 15.85 -5.04
C MET A 61 5.57 15.20 -6.43
N GLY A 62 5.03 14.00 -6.64
CA GLY A 62 5.15 13.26 -7.90
C GLY A 62 6.56 12.72 -8.17
N ILE A 63 7.38 12.56 -7.14
CA ILE A 63 8.75 12.05 -7.27
C ILE A 63 8.70 10.53 -7.38
N THR A 64 9.01 10.01 -8.56
CA THR A 64 9.21 8.56 -8.76
C THR A 64 10.63 8.17 -8.39
N THR A 65 10.80 7.30 -7.40
CA THR A 65 12.10 6.71 -7.08
C THR A 65 12.24 5.34 -7.74
N PRO A 66 13.23 5.13 -8.63
CA PRO A 66 13.50 3.81 -9.19
C PRO A 66 13.90 2.86 -8.07
N ARG A 67 13.30 1.68 -8.03
CA ARG A 67 13.69 0.66 -7.06
C ARG A 67 14.95 -0.05 -7.57
N VAL A 68 16.10 0.21 -6.95
CA VAL A 68 17.35 -0.48 -7.28
C VAL A 68 17.25 -1.94 -6.84
N ILE A 69 17.25 -2.86 -7.79
CA ILE A 69 17.40 -4.30 -7.53
C ILE A 69 18.89 -4.60 -7.66
N VAL A 70 19.56 -4.87 -6.54
CA VAL A 70 20.92 -5.38 -6.54
C VAL A 70 20.85 -6.88 -6.77
N ALA A 71 21.52 -7.36 -7.81
CA ALA A 71 21.58 -8.76 -8.21
C ALA A 71 22.49 -9.59 -7.28
#